data_AF-A0A2V5N1M2-F1
#
_entry.id   AF-A0A2V5N1M2-F1
#
_cell.length_a   1.000
_cell.length_b   1.000
_cell.length_c   1.000
_cell.angle_alpha   90.00
_cell.angle_beta   90.00
_cell.angle_gamma   90.00
#
_symmetry.space_group_name_H-M   'P 1'
#
loop_
_entity.id
_entity.type
_entity.pdbx_description
1 polymer ?
#
loop_
_entity_poly.entity_id
_entity_poly.type
_entity_poly.pdbx_seq_one_letter_code
_entity_poly.pdbx_strand_id
1 'polypeptide(L)'
;WAGYREYEKVGKSQGSPRMIGIQAAGAAPIFFQRVVEKPETVASAIRIGNPASWEFAQRAIDESRGAVHIVSDEEILAAQRWLAQNEGVFVEPASAAPIAGLMKLVAEREDTSLPKNAVIVCTLTGHGLKDPEIIARDFQKSAPVSADAKAVRAAIINAQ
;
A
#
# COMPACT_ATOMS: atom_id res chain seq x y z
N TRP A 1 -1.61 8.61 -14.37
CA TRP A 1 -2.53 8.57 -15.54
C TRP A 1 -2.03 9.42 -16.70
N ALA A 2 -1.90 10.75 -16.53
CA ALA A 2 -1.47 11.65 -17.61
C ALA A 2 -0.21 11.18 -18.35
N GLY A 3 0.84 10.78 -17.63
CA GLY A 3 2.07 10.25 -18.24
C GLY A 3 1.85 9.00 -19.11
N TYR A 4 0.99 8.06 -18.71
CA TYR A 4 0.65 6.90 -19.56
C TYR A 4 -0.04 7.33 -20.84
N ARG A 5 -0.98 8.27 -20.75
CA ARG A 5 -1.68 8.82 -21.92
C ARG A 5 -0.76 9.59 -22.85
N GLU A 6 0.20 10.33 -22.30
CA GLU A 6 1.24 10.99 -23.11
C GLU A 6 2.12 9.97 -23.83
N TYR A 7 2.56 8.91 -23.16
CA TYR A 7 3.38 7.85 -23.75
C TYR A 7 2.65 7.09 -24.86
N GLU A 8 1.36 6.81 -24.66
CA GLU A 8 0.47 6.22 -25.67
C GLU A 8 0.32 7.16 -26.88
N LYS A 9 0.06 8.46 -26.66
CA LYS A 9 -0.08 9.46 -27.74
C LYS A 9 1.16 9.58 -28.63
N VAL A 10 2.36 9.41 -28.08
CA VAL A 10 3.61 9.44 -28.85
C VAL A 10 4.05 8.07 -29.38
N GLY A 11 3.18 7.05 -29.33
CA GLY A 11 3.43 5.72 -29.88
C GLY A 11 4.51 4.92 -29.14
N LYS A 12 4.82 5.28 -27.89
CA LYS A 12 5.80 4.56 -27.05
C LYS A 12 5.18 3.42 -26.25
N SER A 13 3.86 3.34 -26.21
CA SER A 13 3.10 2.23 -25.65
C SER A 13 1.97 1.85 -26.58
N GLN A 14 1.60 0.55 -26.59
CA GLN A 14 0.46 0.02 -27.35
C GLN A 14 -0.89 0.28 -26.65
N GLY A 15 -0.88 0.89 -25.46
CA GLY A 15 -2.06 1.26 -24.71
C GLY A 15 -1.73 1.87 -23.35
N SER A 16 -2.75 2.12 -22.55
CA SER A 16 -2.62 2.60 -21.16
C SER A 16 -3.09 1.53 -20.16
N PRO A 17 -2.51 1.47 -18.95
CA PRO A 17 -2.94 0.52 -17.93
C PRO A 17 -4.30 0.88 -17.34
N ARG A 18 -4.95 -0.09 -16.70
CA ARG A 18 -6.08 0.17 -15.79
C ARG A 18 -5.53 0.78 -14.50
N MET A 19 -6.07 1.92 -14.07
CA MET A 19 -5.64 2.58 -12.84
C MET A 19 -6.44 2.05 -11.66
N ILE A 20 -5.78 1.33 -10.74
CA ILE A 20 -6.40 0.86 -9.50
C ILE A 20 -5.95 1.76 -8.35
N GLY A 21 -6.90 2.48 -7.75
CA GLY A 21 -6.68 3.30 -6.56
C GLY A 21 -7.01 2.53 -5.29
N ILE A 22 -6.18 2.62 -4.26
CA ILE A 22 -6.45 2.03 -2.95
C ILE A 22 -6.52 3.14 -1.90
N GLN A 23 -7.57 3.14 -1.07
CA GLN A 23 -7.71 4.03 0.07
C GLN A 23 -7.74 3.24 1.39
N ALA A 24 -7.30 3.86 2.48
CA ALA A 24 -7.55 3.30 3.80
C ALA A 24 -9.04 3.41 4.12
N ALA A 25 -9.64 2.37 4.71
CA ALA A 25 -11.09 2.29 4.91
C ALA A 25 -11.67 3.46 5.72
N GLY A 26 -10.91 3.97 6.71
CA GLY A 26 -11.28 5.14 7.51
C GLY A 26 -11.04 6.49 6.83
N ALA A 27 -10.44 6.52 5.64
CA ALA A 27 -10.13 7.71 4.85
C ALA A 27 -10.36 7.46 3.34
N ALA A 28 -11.55 6.95 2.98
CA ALA A 28 -11.88 6.50 1.63
C ALA A 28 -12.96 7.34 0.89
N PRO A 29 -12.80 8.66 0.74
CA PRO A 29 -13.81 9.51 0.13
C PRO A 29 -14.14 9.19 -1.33
N ILE A 30 -13.17 8.78 -2.16
CA ILE A 30 -13.39 8.47 -3.57
C ILE A 30 -14.20 7.16 -3.68
N PHE A 31 -13.86 6.16 -2.88
CA PHE A 31 -14.60 4.90 -2.83
C PHE A 31 -16.06 5.12 -2.40
N PHE A 32 -16.30 5.89 -1.34
CA PHE A 32 -17.66 6.15 -0.84
C PHE A 32 -18.39 7.26 -1.60
N GLN A 33 -17.75 7.90 -2.57
CA GLN A 33 -18.28 9.05 -3.32
C GLN A 33 -18.83 10.18 -2.43
N ARG A 34 -18.19 10.42 -1.28
CA ARG A 34 -18.57 11.46 -0.31
C ARG A 34 -17.40 11.95 0.52
N VAL A 35 -17.44 13.21 0.94
CA VAL A 35 -16.45 13.74 1.88
C VAL A 35 -16.49 12.94 3.18
N VAL A 36 -15.31 12.59 3.69
CA VAL A 36 -15.11 11.99 5.01
C VAL A 36 -14.64 13.08 5.94
N GLU A 37 -15.52 13.63 6.77
CA GLU A 37 -15.22 14.79 7.64
C GLU A 37 -14.11 14.51 8.67
N LYS A 38 -13.99 13.25 9.11
CA LYS A 38 -13.03 12.81 10.13
C LYS A 38 -12.26 11.60 9.60
N PRO A 39 -11.33 11.78 8.64
CA PRO A 39 -10.57 10.67 8.10
C PRO A 39 -9.62 10.13 9.17
N GLU A 40 -9.58 8.82 9.34
CA GLU A 40 -8.70 8.14 10.30
C GLU A 40 -7.99 6.96 9.65
N THR A 41 -6.68 6.89 9.83
CA THR A 41 -5.84 5.75 9.40
C THR A 41 -4.43 5.92 9.95
N VAL A 42 -3.73 4.82 10.22
CA VAL A 42 -2.28 4.81 10.47
C VAL A 42 -1.47 5.32 9.27
N ALA A 43 -2.01 5.25 8.05
CA ALA A 43 -1.37 5.71 6.83
C ALA A 43 -1.52 7.23 6.64
N SER A 44 -0.73 7.98 7.42
CA SER A 44 -0.74 9.44 7.51
C SER A 44 -0.84 10.15 6.15
N ALA A 45 -0.03 9.75 5.17
CA ALA A 45 0.04 10.37 3.84
C ALA A 45 -1.24 10.23 2.99
N ILE A 46 -2.13 9.29 3.34
CA ILE A 46 -3.43 9.09 2.68
C ILE A 46 -4.62 9.32 3.62
N ARG A 47 -4.40 9.93 4.80
CA ARG A 47 -5.46 10.33 5.74
C ARG A 47 -6.18 11.60 5.23
N ILE A 48 -6.85 11.48 4.09
CA ILE A 48 -7.47 12.59 3.37
C ILE A 48 -8.97 12.34 3.22
N GLY A 49 -9.76 13.28 3.74
CA GLY A 49 -11.23 13.20 3.71
C GLY A 49 -11.90 13.90 2.54
N ASN A 50 -11.21 14.87 1.92
CA ASN A 50 -11.68 15.62 0.75
C ASN A 50 -10.51 15.89 -0.21
N PRO A 51 -10.22 14.98 -1.15
CA PRO A 51 -9.05 15.11 -2.02
C PRO A 51 -9.17 16.31 -2.96
N ALA A 52 -8.17 17.19 -2.98
CA ALA A 52 -8.14 18.36 -3.86
C ALA A 52 -8.22 17.99 -5.36
N SER A 53 -7.74 16.81 -5.73
CA SER A 53 -7.75 16.30 -7.11
C SER A 53 -8.84 15.26 -7.36
N TRP A 54 -9.97 15.32 -6.65
CA TRP A 54 -11.06 14.35 -6.75
C TRP A 54 -11.48 14.07 -8.19
N GLU A 55 -11.84 15.12 -8.94
CA GLU A 55 -12.33 14.97 -10.32
C GLU A 55 -11.29 14.34 -11.24
N PHE A 56 -10.01 14.66 -11.05
CA PHE A 56 -8.91 14.06 -11.82
C PHE A 56 -8.73 12.58 -11.49
N ALA A 57 -8.88 12.20 -10.23
CA ALA A 57 -8.80 10.80 -9.80
C ALA A 57 -9.98 9.99 -10.36
N GLN A 58 -11.21 10.52 -10.27
CA GLN A 58 -12.40 9.88 -10.84
C GLN A 58 -12.27 9.71 -12.36
N ARG A 59 -11.84 10.77 -13.06
CA ARG A 59 -11.59 10.71 -14.51
C ARG A 59 -10.53 9.66 -14.87
N ALA A 60 -9.45 9.57 -14.11
CA ALA A 60 -8.42 8.56 -14.33
C ALA A 60 -8.96 7.13 -14.14
N ILE A 61 -9.81 6.90 -13.14
CA ILE A 61 -10.49 5.61 -12.91
C ILE A 61 -11.39 5.29 -14.10
N ASP A 62 -12.26 6.23 -14.49
CA ASP A 62 -13.25 6.02 -15.55
C ASP A 62 -12.59 5.82 -16.93
N GLU A 63 -11.68 6.70 -17.33
CA GLU A 63 -11.00 6.64 -18.63
C GLU A 63 -10.10 5.41 -18.78
N SER A 64 -9.48 4.97 -17.68
CA SER A 64 -8.64 3.76 -17.69
C SER A 64 -9.43 2.46 -17.55
N ARG A 65 -10.75 2.53 -17.32
CA ARG A 65 -11.59 1.39 -16.91
C ARG A 65 -11.00 0.67 -15.71
N GLY A 66 -10.51 1.47 -14.77
CA GLY A 66 -9.89 1.04 -13.53
C GLY A 66 -10.92 0.85 -12.43
N ALA A 67 -10.44 0.89 -11.19
CA ALA A 67 -11.27 0.72 -10.01
C ALA A 67 -10.68 1.47 -8.81
N VAL A 68 -11.49 1.64 -7.78
CA VAL A 68 -11.05 2.08 -6.45
C VAL A 68 -11.49 1.05 -5.43
N HIS A 69 -10.59 0.69 -4.52
CA HIS A 69 -10.86 -0.23 -3.42
C HIS A 69 -10.40 0.35 -2.09
N ILE A 70 -10.81 -0.33 -1.02
CA ILE A 70 -10.42 0.00 0.34
C ILE A 70 -9.75 -1.17 1.04
N VAL A 71 -8.80 -0.82 1.90
CA VAL A 71 -8.11 -1.73 2.81
C VAL A 71 -8.13 -1.17 4.23
N SER A 72 -8.14 -2.06 5.21
CA SER A 72 -8.01 -1.74 6.62
C SER A 72 -6.56 -1.36 6.99
N ASP A 73 -6.39 -0.73 8.15
CA ASP A 73 -5.06 -0.42 8.68
C ASP A 73 -4.27 -1.69 8.99
N GLU A 74 -4.97 -2.74 9.44
CA GLU A 74 -4.38 -4.06 9.69
C GLU A 74 -3.81 -4.68 8.41
N GLU A 75 -4.55 -4.61 7.30
CA GLU A 75 -4.09 -5.08 5.99
C GLU A 75 -2.90 -4.25 5.48
N ILE A 76 -2.92 -2.92 5.68
CA ILE A 76 -1.81 -2.03 5.33
C ILE A 76 -0.54 -2.42 6.09
N LEU A 77 -0.61 -2.59 7.41
CA LEU A 77 0.54 -2.95 8.23
C LEU A 77 1.01 -4.38 7.94
N ALA A 78 0.10 -5.31 7.67
CA ALA A 78 0.46 -6.66 7.23
C ALA A 78 1.24 -6.65 5.92
N ALA A 79 0.78 -5.89 4.91
CA ALA A 79 1.47 -5.75 3.63
C ALA A 79 2.84 -5.07 3.77
N GLN A 80 2.95 -4.06 4.64
CA GLN A 80 4.21 -3.39 4.94
C GLN A 80 5.24 -4.36 5.53
N ARG A 81 4.84 -5.15 6.55
CA ARG A 81 5.71 -6.18 7.15
C ARG A 81 6.10 -7.23 6.13
N TRP A 82 5.13 -7.68 5.31
CA TRP A 82 5.38 -8.67 4.27
C TRP A 82 6.42 -8.18 3.25
N LEU A 83 6.32 -6.94 2.77
CA LEU A 83 7.30 -6.34 1.86
C LEU A 83 8.72 -6.33 2.46
N ALA A 84 8.84 -5.90 3.72
CA ALA A 84 10.15 -5.82 4.38
C ALA A 84 10.77 -7.21 4.59
N GLN A 85 9.96 -8.21 4.94
CA GLN A 85 10.43 -9.57 5.26
C GLN A 85 10.70 -10.43 4.02
N ASN A 86 9.91 -10.27 2.95
CA ASN A 86 9.97 -11.15 1.78
C ASN A 86 10.70 -10.52 0.59
N GLU A 87 10.63 -9.20 0.43
CA GLU A 87 11.24 -8.49 -0.70
C GLU A 87 12.43 -7.61 -0.27
N GLY A 88 12.66 -7.43 1.03
CA GLY A 88 13.68 -6.52 1.54
C GLY A 88 13.38 -5.04 1.25
N VAL A 89 12.11 -4.71 0.95
CA VAL A 89 11.68 -3.35 0.60
C VAL A 89 10.96 -2.71 1.78
N PHE A 90 11.55 -1.66 2.33
CA PHE A 90 11.04 -0.99 3.52
C PHE A 90 10.33 0.33 3.18
N VAL A 91 9.01 0.37 3.40
CA VAL A 91 8.14 1.48 2.97
C VAL A 91 7.33 2.07 4.13
N GLU A 92 6.85 3.31 3.98
CA GLU A 92 5.88 3.90 4.91
C GLU A 92 4.50 3.22 4.76
N PRO A 93 3.59 3.29 5.76
CA PRO A 93 2.31 2.57 5.69
C PRO A 93 1.46 2.90 4.45
N ALA A 94 1.37 4.18 4.05
CA ALA A 94 0.61 4.56 2.84
C ALA A 94 1.13 3.89 1.56
N SER A 95 2.44 3.65 1.47
CA SER A 95 3.05 2.97 0.32
C SER A 95 2.77 1.47 0.29
N ALA A 96 2.38 0.87 1.43
CA ALA A 96 1.99 -0.52 1.48
C ALA A 96 0.53 -0.76 1.05
N ALA A 97 -0.31 0.29 1.04
CA ALA A 97 -1.72 0.21 0.62
C ALA A 97 -1.94 -0.46 -0.77
N PRO A 98 -1.20 -0.14 -1.85
CA PRO A 98 -1.35 -0.84 -3.13
C PRO A 98 -1.06 -2.34 -3.05
N ILE A 99 -0.13 -2.77 -2.19
CA ILE A 99 0.19 -4.18 -1.98
C ILE A 99 -0.89 -4.87 -1.14
N ALA A 100 -1.37 -4.21 -0.09
CA ALA A 100 -2.52 -4.70 0.68
C ALA A 100 -3.75 -4.90 -0.22
N GLY A 101 -4.03 -3.91 -1.08
CA GLY A 101 -5.12 -4.00 -2.06
C GLY A 101 -4.91 -5.15 -3.04
N LEU A 102 -3.70 -5.32 -3.56
CA LEU A 102 -3.38 -6.44 -4.44
C LEU A 102 -3.58 -7.80 -3.75
N MET A 103 -3.07 -7.99 -2.54
CA MET A 103 -3.23 -9.23 -1.76
C MET A 103 -4.70 -9.55 -1.53
N LYS A 104 -5.49 -8.54 -1.16
CA LYS A 104 -6.93 -8.66 -0.97
C LYS A 104 -7.65 -9.07 -2.26
N LEU A 105 -7.41 -8.36 -3.36
CA LEU A 105 -8.03 -8.66 -4.66
C LEU A 105 -7.66 -10.04 -5.21
N VAL A 106 -6.44 -10.53 -4.92
CA VAL A 106 -6.03 -11.89 -5.30
C VAL A 106 -6.73 -12.95 -4.44
N ALA A 107 -6.96 -12.67 -3.16
CA ALA A 107 -7.69 -13.56 -2.26
C ALA A 107 -9.20 -13.58 -2.60
N GLU A 108 -9.77 -12.43 -2.91
CA GLU A 108 -11.16 -12.22 -3.31
C GLU A 108 -11.34 -12.54 -4.79
N ARG A 109 -11.42 -13.84 -5.12
CA ARG A 109 -11.49 -14.38 -6.51
C ARG A 109 -12.68 -13.91 -7.36
N GLU A 110 -13.56 -13.08 -6.83
CA GLU A 110 -14.74 -12.55 -7.52
C GLU A 110 -14.46 -11.22 -8.24
N ASP A 111 -13.33 -10.55 -7.94
CA ASP A 111 -12.99 -9.29 -8.57
C ASP A 111 -12.38 -9.48 -9.97
N THR A 112 -13.02 -8.90 -10.98
CA THR A 112 -12.59 -8.98 -12.39
C THR A 112 -11.57 -7.91 -12.79
N SER A 113 -11.19 -7.01 -11.86
CA SER A 113 -10.19 -5.97 -12.07
C SER A 113 -8.79 -6.52 -12.30
N LEU A 114 -8.49 -7.75 -11.83
CA LEU A 114 -7.21 -8.43 -11.98
C LEU A 114 -7.28 -9.67 -12.88
N PRO A 115 -6.98 -9.54 -14.19
CA PRO A 115 -6.81 -10.69 -15.08
C PRO A 115 -5.69 -11.63 -14.61
N LYS A 116 -5.87 -12.95 -14.78
CA LYS A 116 -4.91 -13.99 -14.32
C LYS A 116 -3.46 -13.81 -14.77
N ASN A 117 -3.23 -13.18 -15.94
CA ASN A 117 -1.90 -12.97 -16.52
C ASN A 117 -1.54 -11.48 -16.62
N ALA A 118 -2.11 -10.65 -15.74
CA ALA A 118 -1.82 -9.22 -15.72
C ALA A 118 -0.39 -8.96 -15.23
N VAL A 119 0.30 -8.02 -15.89
CA VAL A 119 1.50 -7.39 -15.34
C VAL A 119 1.04 -6.24 -14.44
N ILE A 120 1.40 -6.31 -13.17
CA ILE A 120 0.95 -5.36 -12.14
C ILE A 120 2.14 -4.53 -11.69
N VAL A 121 1.95 -3.22 -11.61
CA VAL A 121 2.93 -2.27 -11.08
C VAL A 121 2.31 -1.57 -9.89
N CYS A 122 2.90 -1.76 -8.72
CA CYS A 122 2.50 -1.08 -7.48
C CYS A 122 3.48 0.06 -7.18
N THR A 123 2.97 1.29 -7.11
CA THR A 123 3.79 2.45 -6.77
C THR A 123 3.97 2.56 -5.26
N LEU A 124 5.20 2.40 -4.79
CA LEU A 124 5.59 2.62 -3.40
C LEU A 124 6.06 4.07 -3.24
N THR A 125 5.20 4.93 -2.70
CA THR A 125 5.36 6.40 -2.76
C THR A 125 6.41 6.98 -1.81
N GLY A 126 6.82 6.25 -0.78
CA GLY A 126 7.70 6.74 0.26
C GLY A 126 8.43 5.66 1.03
N HIS A 127 9.63 6.02 1.47
CA HIS A 127 10.54 5.16 2.22
C HIS A 127 10.07 4.98 3.67
N GLY A 128 10.28 3.79 4.26
CA GLY A 128 9.83 3.47 5.63
C GLY A 128 10.46 4.30 6.74
N LEU A 129 11.53 5.04 6.44
CA LEU A 129 12.17 5.98 7.37
C LEU A 129 11.38 7.29 7.55
N LYS A 130 10.31 7.53 6.79
CA LYS A 130 9.44 8.69 7.02
C LYS A 130 8.62 8.54 8.30
N ASP A 131 8.07 7.35 8.54
CA ASP A 131 7.20 7.06 9.69
C ASP A 131 7.75 5.87 10.52
N PRO A 132 8.97 5.97 11.07
CA PRO A 132 9.61 4.83 11.75
C PRO A 132 8.87 4.42 13.03
N GLU A 133 8.16 5.36 13.67
CA GLU A 133 7.47 5.13 14.94
C GLU A 133 6.32 4.13 14.82
N ILE A 134 5.61 4.11 13.69
CA ILE A 134 4.45 3.23 13.48
C ILE A 134 4.88 1.77 13.58
N ILE A 135 6.06 1.45 13.05
CA ILE A 135 6.64 0.10 13.09
C ILE A 135 7.34 -0.15 14.42
N ALA A 136 7.99 0.86 14.99
CA ALA A 136 8.72 0.73 16.25
C ALA A 136 7.82 0.34 17.43
N ARG A 137 6.51 0.69 17.38
CA ARG A 137 5.54 0.30 18.41
C ARG A 137 5.38 -1.21 18.56
N ASP A 138 5.45 -1.94 17.45
CA ASP A 138 5.33 -3.41 17.44
C ASP A 138 6.68 -4.09 17.72
N PHE A 139 7.78 -3.33 17.81
CA PHE A 139 9.11 -3.89 18.00
C PHE A 139 9.37 -4.16 19.49
N GLN A 140 9.28 -5.43 19.89
CA GLN A 140 9.78 -5.85 21.20
C GLN A 140 11.30 -5.85 21.22
N LYS A 141 11.88 -5.00 22.08
CA LYS A 141 13.30 -5.05 22.37
C LYS A 141 13.63 -6.38 23.04
N SER A 142 14.56 -7.12 22.47
CA SER A 142 15.15 -8.30 23.12
C SER A 142 15.78 -7.90 24.46
N ALA A 143 15.62 -8.76 25.46
CA ALA A 143 16.27 -8.55 26.75
C ALA A 143 17.81 -8.55 26.58
N PRO A 144 18.54 -7.70 27.32
CA PRO A 144 19.99 -7.75 27.33
C PRO A 144 20.48 -9.14 27.76
N VAL A 145 21.50 -9.66 27.09
CA VAL A 145 22.17 -10.91 27.43
C VAL A 145 23.63 -10.65 27.79
N SER A 146 24.29 -11.61 28.44
CA SER A 146 25.72 -11.50 28.72
C SER A 146 26.54 -11.39 27.44
N ALA A 147 27.66 -10.68 27.50
CA ALA A 147 28.55 -10.39 26.38
C ALA A 147 29.41 -11.62 26.00
N ASP A 148 28.77 -12.76 25.76
CA ASP A 148 29.40 -14.01 25.35
C ASP A 148 28.61 -14.70 24.23
N ALA A 149 29.32 -15.45 23.39
CA ALA A 149 28.76 -16.05 22.20
C ALA A 149 27.64 -17.06 22.49
N LYS A 150 27.68 -17.73 23.66
CA LYS A 150 26.67 -18.73 24.05
C LYS A 150 25.35 -18.06 24.38
N ALA A 151 25.38 -16.98 25.16
CA ALA A 151 24.19 -16.22 25.53
C ALA A 151 23.54 -15.54 24.31
N VAL A 152 24.35 -14.94 23.42
CA VAL A 152 23.86 -14.34 22.16
C VAL A 152 23.21 -15.39 21.26
N ARG A 153 23.86 -16.56 21.08
CA ARG A 153 23.32 -17.64 20.25
C ARG A 153 21.99 -18.17 20.79
N ALA A 154 21.88 -18.36 22.11
CA ALA A 154 20.64 -18.82 22.73
C ALA A 154 19.50 -17.81 22.52
N ALA A 155 19.78 -16.50 22.63
CA ALA A 155 18.79 -15.45 22.42
C ALA A 155 18.28 -15.41 20.97
N ILE A 156 19.15 -15.59 19.98
CA ILE A 156 18.76 -15.58 18.56
C ILE A 156 17.91 -16.80 18.22
N ILE A 157 18.29 -18.00 18.69
CA ILE A 157 17.60 -19.25 18.36
C ILE A 157 16.22 -19.31 19.03
N ASN A 158 16.10 -18.85 20.29
CA ASN A 158 14.85 -18.91 21.04
C ASN A 158 13.88 -17.76 20.72
N ALA A 159 14.28 -16.81 19.88
CA ALA A 159 13.44 -15.68 19.44
C ALA A 159 12.70 -15.96 18.12
N GLN A 160 12.89 -17.14 17.51
CA GLN A 160 12.11 -17.64 16.37
C GLN A 160 10.90 -18.44 16.87
#